data_AF-A0A1V5V6W8-F1
#
_entry.id   AF-A0A1V5V6W8-F1
#
_cell.length_a   1.000
_cell.length_b   1.000
_cell.length_c   1.000
_cell.angle_alpha   90.00
_cell.angle_beta   90.00
_cell.angle_gamma   90.00
#
_symmetry.space_group_name_H-M   'P 1'
#
loop_
_entity.id
_entity.type
_entity.pdbx_description
1 polymer ?
#
loop_
_entity_poly.entity_id
_entity_poly.type
_entity_poly.pdbx_seq_one_letter_code
_entity_poly.pdbx_strand_id
1 'polypeptide(L)'
;MAVINVTSESFAAPFFEITFGSRALSTEETSLVTDVEIKDEIEEKDTATITVNDPFFQFQKLATKGMSVRIVAGYFMGKTKEFIGEVSGLTPSFPETGLPTLSIECSAKSKKGHEGQANKAWKKMKRSEIAKKIAAARGWTPDVDETKEIVEQESQAGESDVDFLRKLARKENFTFRVKGNVMQFKKAPDLDDQSPAAVFDYRIGNHAVKSFSPRYASDETGKDVEGAAVNNKTKEIVKTKAAASVAKPQGARDIGEVNRNKSETLYSSEKETARKS
;
A
#
# COMPACT_ATOMS: atom_id res chain seq x y z
N MET A 1 13.97 47.95 -23.97
CA MET A 1 13.10 47.26 -23.00
C MET A 1 12.91 45.84 -23.49
N ALA A 2 13.58 44.88 -22.85
CA ALA A 2 13.40 43.47 -23.18
C ALA A 2 12.01 43.07 -22.70
N VAL A 3 11.12 42.75 -23.64
CA VAL A 3 9.85 42.08 -23.35
C VAL A 3 10.24 40.69 -22.89
N ILE A 4 10.12 40.47 -21.58
CA ILE A 4 10.22 39.14 -20.99
C ILE A 4 8.98 38.40 -21.47
N ASN A 5 9.13 37.64 -22.56
CA ASN A 5 8.15 36.63 -22.93
C ASN A 5 8.15 35.62 -21.80
N VAL A 6 7.15 35.73 -20.91
CA VAL A 6 6.79 34.67 -19.98
C VAL A 6 6.26 33.53 -20.84
N THR A 7 7.16 32.65 -21.28
CA THR A 7 6.79 31.34 -21.82
C THR A 7 5.96 30.67 -20.74
N SER A 8 4.71 30.34 -21.08
CA SER A 8 3.74 29.71 -20.21
C SER A 8 4.35 28.51 -19.47
N GLU A 9 4.84 28.73 -18.26
CA GLU A 9 4.83 27.69 -17.25
C GLU A 9 3.37 27.28 -17.14
N SER A 10 3.09 26.05 -17.57
CA SER A 10 1.79 25.41 -17.59
C SER A 10 0.96 25.87 -16.39
N PHE A 11 -0.12 26.63 -16.63
CA PHE A 11 -1.07 26.94 -15.59
C PHE A 11 -1.65 25.60 -15.14
N ALA A 12 -1.16 25.07 -14.01
CA ALA A 12 -1.54 23.78 -13.50
C ALA A 12 -2.93 23.94 -12.87
N ALA A 13 -3.96 24.02 -13.72
CA ALA A 13 -5.33 24.02 -13.27
C ALA A 13 -5.66 22.62 -12.74
N PRO A 14 -6.16 22.50 -11.50
CA PRO A 14 -6.62 21.21 -11.02
C PRO A 14 -7.75 20.75 -11.93
N PHE A 15 -7.64 19.52 -12.40
CA PHE A 15 -8.62 18.87 -13.24
C PHE A 15 -9.11 17.64 -12.52
N PHE A 16 -10.43 17.47 -12.49
CA PHE A 16 -11.03 16.24 -12.03
C PHE A 16 -12.23 15.85 -12.88
N GLU A 17 -12.44 14.55 -12.99
CA GLU A 17 -13.56 13.94 -13.68
C GLU A 17 -14.12 12.85 -12.76
N ILE A 18 -15.43 12.92 -12.50
CA ILE A 18 -16.13 11.96 -11.64
C ILE A 18 -17.20 11.27 -12.48
N THR A 19 -17.17 9.94 -12.47
CA THR A 19 -18.15 9.09 -13.14
C THR A 19 -18.83 8.19 -12.10
N PHE A 20 -20.15 8.26 -12.03
CA PHE A 20 -20.99 7.36 -11.24
C PHE A 20 -21.68 6.37 -12.17
N GLY A 21 -21.45 5.07 -11.98
CA GLY A 21 -21.92 4.04 -12.88
C GLY A 21 -21.33 4.21 -14.28
N SER A 22 -22.21 4.46 -15.26
CA SER A 22 -21.86 4.79 -16.64
C SER A 22 -22.00 6.29 -16.96
N ARG A 23 -22.37 7.14 -15.98
CA ARG A 23 -22.68 8.55 -16.20
C ARG A 23 -21.59 9.44 -15.59
N ALA A 24 -20.92 10.21 -16.43
CA ALA A 24 -20.05 11.30 -15.97
C ALA A 24 -20.90 12.46 -15.44
N LEU A 25 -20.38 13.17 -14.44
CA LEU A 25 -20.99 14.42 -13.98
C LEU A 25 -21.00 15.44 -15.11
N SER A 26 -22.09 16.20 -15.23
CA SER A 26 -22.16 17.34 -16.14
C SER A 26 -21.29 18.50 -15.62
N THR A 27 -21.05 19.50 -16.46
CA THR A 27 -20.31 20.71 -16.06
C THR A 27 -20.98 21.45 -14.90
N GLU A 28 -22.31 21.50 -14.89
CA GLU A 28 -23.08 22.11 -13.79
C GLU A 28 -22.91 21.33 -12.49
N GLU A 29 -23.00 20.01 -12.52
CA GLU A 29 -22.82 19.14 -11.35
C GLU A 29 -21.38 19.21 -10.83
N THR A 30 -20.39 19.29 -11.73
CA THR A 30 -18.98 19.39 -11.37
C THR A 30 -18.66 20.72 -10.67
N SER A 31 -19.36 21.80 -11.04
CA SER A 31 -19.22 23.10 -10.37
C SER A 31 -19.69 23.11 -8.91
N LEU A 32 -20.52 22.14 -8.53
CA LEU A 32 -21.02 21.97 -7.16
C LEU A 32 -20.09 21.11 -6.30
N VAL A 33 -19.06 20.48 -6.88
CA VAL A 33 -18.05 19.72 -6.14
C VAL A 33 -17.08 20.70 -5.49
N THR A 34 -17.01 20.65 -4.16
CA THR A 34 -16.16 21.54 -3.36
C THR A 34 -14.84 20.91 -2.98
N ASP A 35 -14.82 19.59 -2.76
CA ASP A 35 -13.62 18.86 -2.35
C ASP A 35 -13.60 17.44 -2.91
N VAL A 36 -12.41 16.98 -3.30
CA VAL A 36 -12.15 15.60 -3.73
C VAL A 36 -10.88 15.13 -3.04
N GLU A 37 -11.05 14.25 -2.07
CA GLU A 37 -9.95 13.65 -1.31
C GLU A 37 -9.75 12.20 -1.74
N ILE A 38 -8.53 11.82 -2.13
CA ILE A 38 -8.16 10.41 -2.41
C ILE A 38 -7.07 10.01 -1.43
N LYS A 39 -7.40 9.10 -0.51
CA LYS A 39 -6.47 8.50 0.45
C LYS A 39 -5.97 7.17 -0.08
N ASP A 40 -4.66 7.07 -0.14
CA ASP A 40 -3.92 5.91 -0.58
C ASP A 40 -3.26 5.32 0.64
N GLU A 41 -3.82 4.22 1.13
CA GLU A 41 -3.39 3.60 2.38
C GLU A 41 -2.64 2.31 2.05
N ILE A 42 -1.56 2.07 2.79
CA ILE A 42 -0.74 0.88 2.57
C ILE A 42 -1.43 -0.35 3.15
N GLU A 43 -1.95 -0.21 4.38
CA GLU A 43 -2.54 -1.33 5.11
C GLU A 43 -4.06 -1.41 4.90
N GLU A 44 -4.73 -0.27 4.83
CA GLU A 44 -6.17 -0.20 4.63
C GLU A 44 -6.55 -0.11 3.16
N LYS A 45 -7.85 -0.02 2.88
CA LYS A 45 -8.33 0.17 1.52
C LYS A 45 -8.12 1.61 1.13
N ASP A 46 -7.77 1.84 -0.14
CA ASP A 46 -7.86 3.17 -0.73
C ASP A 46 -9.31 3.67 -0.58
N THR A 47 -9.45 4.88 -0.05
CA THR A 47 -10.72 5.56 0.14
C THR A 47 -10.72 6.86 -0.65
N ALA A 48 -11.91 7.26 -1.10
CA ALA A 48 -12.09 8.57 -1.71
C ALA A 48 -13.34 9.23 -1.13
N THR A 49 -13.25 10.51 -0.85
CA THR A 49 -14.35 11.32 -0.33
C THR A 49 -14.60 12.45 -1.31
N ILE A 50 -15.84 12.57 -1.77
CA ILE A 50 -16.28 13.67 -2.63
C ILE A 50 -17.26 14.51 -1.81
N THR A 51 -16.96 15.79 -1.63
CA THR A 51 -17.88 16.74 -0.99
C THR A 51 -18.53 17.60 -2.06
N VAL A 52 -19.86 17.65 -2.03
CA VAL A 52 -20.66 18.46 -2.97
C VAL A 52 -21.61 19.39 -2.22
N ASN A 53 -21.81 20.59 -2.76
CA ASN A 53 -22.92 21.47 -2.36
C ASN A 53 -24.19 20.95 -3.04
N ASP A 54 -25.18 20.55 -2.26
CA ASP A 54 -26.43 19.96 -2.78
C ASP A 54 -27.66 20.77 -2.37
N PRO A 55 -27.82 22.02 -2.86
CA PRO A 55 -28.94 22.88 -2.48
C PRO A 55 -30.31 22.34 -2.93
N PHE A 56 -30.33 21.45 -3.93
CA PHE A 56 -31.56 20.91 -4.52
C PHE A 56 -31.74 19.40 -4.27
N PHE A 57 -30.91 18.78 -3.44
CA PHE A 57 -30.95 17.34 -3.11
C PHE A 57 -30.92 16.42 -4.33
N GLN A 58 -30.14 16.79 -5.36
CA GLN A 58 -30.03 16.06 -6.62
C GLN A 58 -28.98 14.95 -6.54
N PHE A 59 -27.89 15.16 -5.79
CA PHE A 59 -26.77 14.21 -5.75
C PHE A 59 -27.11 12.89 -5.05
N GLN A 60 -28.06 12.91 -4.11
CA GLN A 60 -28.55 11.69 -3.45
C GLN A 60 -29.21 10.71 -4.44
N LYS A 61 -29.78 11.20 -5.56
CA LYS A 61 -30.35 10.35 -6.61
C LYS A 61 -29.29 9.83 -7.58
N LEU A 62 -28.17 10.53 -7.68
CA LEU A 62 -27.10 10.26 -8.65
C LEU A 62 -26.08 9.26 -8.11
N ALA A 63 -25.76 9.34 -6.82
CA ALA A 63 -24.88 8.42 -6.14
C ALA A 63 -25.71 7.55 -5.19
N THR A 64 -25.80 6.24 -5.48
CA THR A 64 -26.43 5.27 -4.57
C THR A 64 -25.39 4.33 -3.99
N LYS A 65 -25.62 3.85 -2.77
CA LYS A 65 -24.74 2.86 -2.13
C LYS A 65 -24.54 1.64 -3.02
N GLY A 66 -23.28 1.21 -3.20
CA GLY A 66 -22.88 0.11 -4.07
C GLY A 66 -22.74 0.46 -5.55
N MET A 67 -23.06 1.69 -5.96
CA MET A 67 -22.80 2.14 -7.33
C MET A 67 -21.28 2.25 -7.57
N SER A 68 -20.81 1.82 -8.74
CA SER A 68 -19.40 1.97 -9.10
C SER A 68 -19.05 3.44 -9.30
N VAL A 69 -17.88 3.84 -8.82
CA VAL A 69 -17.36 5.20 -9.01
C VAL A 69 -15.99 5.14 -9.67
N ARG A 70 -15.73 6.08 -10.57
CA ARG A 70 -14.42 6.35 -11.14
C ARG A 70 -14.11 7.83 -10.95
N ILE A 71 -12.97 8.12 -10.36
CA ILE A 71 -12.50 9.49 -10.11
C ILE A 71 -11.13 9.61 -10.77
N VAL A 72 -10.99 10.56 -11.67
CA VAL A 72 -9.69 10.96 -12.22
C VAL A 72 -9.42 12.35 -11.67
N ALA A 73 -8.33 12.54 -10.93
CA ALA A 73 -7.97 13.83 -10.35
C ALA A 73 -6.49 14.12 -10.60
N GLY A 74 -6.15 15.36 -10.92
CA GLY A 74 -4.77 15.75 -11.21
C GLY A 74 -4.68 17.18 -11.72
N TYR A 75 -3.70 17.42 -12.58
CA TYR A 75 -3.56 18.70 -13.25
C TYR A 75 -3.88 18.56 -14.73
N PHE A 76 -4.53 19.58 -15.29
CA PHE A 76 -4.78 19.66 -16.73
C PHE A 76 -3.44 19.57 -17.50
N MET A 77 -3.33 18.63 -18.43
CA MET A 77 -2.09 18.25 -19.14
C MET A 77 -0.91 17.79 -18.25
N GLY A 78 -1.19 17.42 -16.98
CA GLY A 78 -0.20 16.95 -16.01
C GLY A 78 -0.43 15.50 -15.56
N LYS A 79 0.15 15.15 -14.40
CA LYS A 79 -0.07 13.83 -13.79
C LYS A 79 -1.49 13.74 -13.25
N THR A 80 -2.18 12.66 -13.58
CA THR A 80 -3.51 12.32 -13.05
C THR A 80 -3.43 11.04 -12.22
N LYS A 81 -4.17 11.01 -11.12
CA LYS A 81 -4.44 9.82 -10.32
C LYS A 81 -5.85 9.34 -10.64
N GLU A 82 -5.97 8.04 -10.88
CA GLU A 82 -7.24 7.39 -11.09
C GLU A 82 -7.60 6.55 -9.86
N PHE A 83 -8.83 6.70 -9.37
CA PHE A 83 -9.43 5.90 -8.33
C PHE A 83 -10.66 5.18 -8.91
N ILE A 84 -10.75 3.88 -8.69
CA ILE A 84 -11.87 3.04 -9.11
C ILE A 84 -12.41 2.31 -7.89
N GLY A 85 -13.66 2.56 -7.55
CA GLY A 85 -14.28 2.05 -6.35
C GLY A 85 -15.78 1.88 -6.47
N GLU A 86 -16.41 1.89 -5.32
CA GLU A 86 -17.86 1.95 -5.17
C GLU A 86 -18.26 2.84 -4.00
N VAL A 87 -19.45 3.40 -4.07
CA VAL A 87 -20.02 4.25 -3.02
C VAL A 87 -20.30 3.39 -1.78
N SER A 88 -19.59 3.64 -0.70
CA SER A 88 -19.76 2.96 0.59
C SER A 88 -20.83 3.63 1.44
N GLY A 89 -20.92 4.96 1.39
CA GLY A 89 -21.79 5.76 2.25
C GLY A 89 -22.13 7.12 1.65
N LEU A 90 -23.22 7.70 2.14
CA LEU A 90 -23.68 9.04 1.81
C LEU A 90 -23.99 9.74 3.13
N THR A 91 -23.28 10.81 3.43
CA THR A 91 -23.39 11.55 4.68
C THR A 91 -23.84 12.98 4.36
N PRO A 92 -25.14 13.28 4.41
CA PRO A 92 -25.64 14.64 4.23
C PRO A 92 -25.37 15.48 5.48
N SER A 93 -25.04 16.76 5.28
CA SER A 93 -24.79 17.74 6.33
C SER A 93 -25.61 19.01 6.08
N PHE A 94 -26.36 19.41 7.10
CA PHE A 94 -27.27 20.55 7.07
C PHE A 94 -26.81 21.59 8.11
N PRO A 95 -25.87 22.48 7.76
CA PRO A 95 -25.37 23.47 8.70
C PRO A 95 -26.44 24.52 9.03
N GLU A 96 -26.35 25.12 10.22
CA GLU A 96 -27.23 26.23 10.65
C GLU A 96 -27.15 27.44 9.70
N THR A 97 -25.99 27.62 9.07
CA THR A 97 -25.74 28.65 8.05
C THR A 97 -24.98 28.07 6.87
N GLY A 98 -25.29 28.52 5.64
CA GLY A 98 -24.67 28.04 4.41
C GLY A 98 -25.55 27.09 3.60
N LEU A 99 -24.97 26.46 2.57
CA LEU A 99 -25.69 25.51 1.72
C LEU A 99 -25.63 24.09 2.33
N PRO A 100 -26.68 23.27 2.17
CA PRO A 100 -26.59 21.84 2.44
C PRO A 100 -25.46 21.20 1.65
N THR A 101 -24.72 20.31 2.30
CA THR A 101 -23.60 19.58 1.68
C THR A 101 -23.85 18.07 1.76
N LEU A 102 -23.31 17.33 0.80
CA LEU A 102 -23.33 15.88 0.79
C LEU A 102 -21.91 15.37 0.65
N SER A 103 -21.49 14.54 1.61
CA SER A 103 -20.25 13.78 1.51
C SER A 103 -20.54 12.39 0.95
N ILE A 104 -19.92 12.06 -0.18
CA ILE A 104 -20.02 10.77 -0.85
C ILE A 104 -18.75 10.00 -0.53
N GLU A 105 -18.88 9.00 0.34
CA GLU A 105 -17.78 8.13 0.73
C GLU A 105 -17.67 6.96 -0.25
N CYS A 106 -16.46 6.74 -0.74
CA CYS A 106 -16.15 5.72 -1.72
C CYS A 106 -15.00 4.84 -1.22
N SER A 107 -15.13 3.54 -1.43
CA SER A 107 -14.09 2.56 -1.11
C SER A 107 -13.67 1.81 -2.36
N ALA A 108 -12.37 1.53 -2.51
CA ALA A 108 -11.89 0.73 -3.62
C ALA A 108 -12.57 -0.65 -3.66
N LYS A 109 -12.76 -1.20 -4.87
CA LYS A 109 -13.42 -2.51 -5.10
C LYS A 109 -12.67 -3.73 -4.51
N SER A 110 -11.62 -3.51 -3.71
CA SER A 110 -11.00 -4.56 -2.90
C SER A 110 -11.95 -5.17 -1.86
N LYS A 111 -13.23 -4.74 -1.79
CA LYS A 111 -14.32 -5.37 -1.03
C LYS A 111 -14.27 -6.89 -1.02
N LYS A 112 -14.01 -7.51 -2.18
CA LYS A 112 -13.92 -8.97 -2.26
C LYS A 112 -12.87 -9.56 -1.32
N GLY A 113 -11.77 -8.90 -0.97
CA GLY A 113 -10.73 -9.49 -0.13
C GLY A 113 -11.04 -9.51 1.36
N HIS A 114 -11.86 -8.56 1.84
CA HIS A 114 -12.22 -8.41 3.25
C HIS A 114 -13.60 -9.00 3.59
N GLU A 115 -14.41 -9.31 2.57
CA GLU A 115 -15.70 -9.98 2.75
C GLU A 115 -15.51 -11.48 2.93
N GLY A 116 -15.91 -11.97 4.11
CA GLY A 116 -15.91 -13.37 4.47
C GLY A 116 -14.62 -13.82 5.15
N GLN A 117 -14.78 -14.41 6.33
CA GLN A 117 -13.73 -15.17 6.99
C GLN A 117 -13.61 -16.54 6.31
N ALA A 118 -12.39 -16.97 6.00
CA ALA A 118 -12.15 -18.29 5.45
C ALA A 118 -11.51 -19.21 6.50
N ASN A 119 -11.92 -20.47 6.48
CA ASN A 119 -11.29 -21.56 7.23
C ASN A 119 -10.64 -22.51 6.25
N LYS A 120 -9.32 -22.39 6.07
CA LYS A 120 -8.57 -23.21 5.11
C LYS A 120 -7.18 -23.56 5.61
N ALA A 121 -6.83 -24.84 5.48
CA ALA A 121 -5.48 -25.32 5.73
C ALA A 121 -4.75 -25.50 4.40
N TRP A 122 -3.61 -24.83 4.27
CA TRP A 122 -2.72 -24.90 3.12
C TRP A 122 -1.53 -25.80 3.49
N LYS A 123 -1.42 -26.97 2.87
CA LYS A 123 -0.39 -27.98 3.20
C LYS A 123 0.62 -28.13 2.06
N LYS A 124 1.89 -28.30 2.43
CA LYS A 124 3.02 -28.62 1.51
C LYS A 124 3.09 -27.70 0.28
N MET A 125 3.06 -26.39 0.49
CA MET A 125 3.16 -25.42 -0.62
C MET A 125 3.91 -24.18 -0.19
N LYS A 126 4.41 -23.41 -1.16
CA LYS A 126 5.09 -22.14 -0.88
C LYS A 126 4.09 -21.06 -0.48
N ARG A 127 4.47 -20.11 0.38
CA ARG A 127 3.61 -18.96 0.72
C ARG A 127 3.26 -18.10 -0.50
N SER A 128 4.19 -17.96 -1.45
CA SER A 128 3.93 -17.35 -2.77
C SER A 128 2.87 -18.11 -3.60
N GLU A 129 2.83 -19.44 -3.54
CA GLU A 129 1.79 -20.24 -4.21
C GLU A 129 0.42 -20.09 -3.54
N ILE A 130 0.39 -19.97 -2.21
CA ILE A 130 -0.82 -19.64 -1.45
C ILE A 130 -1.35 -18.28 -1.92
N ALA A 131 -0.49 -17.27 -2.03
CA ALA A 131 -0.87 -15.94 -2.51
C ALA A 131 -1.46 -15.97 -3.92
N LYS A 132 -0.82 -16.69 -4.86
CA LYS A 132 -1.33 -16.88 -6.23
C LYS A 132 -2.71 -17.56 -6.24
N LYS A 133 -2.93 -18.58 -5.40
CA LYS A 133 -4.22 -19.29 -5.31
C LYS A 133 -5.33 -18.41 -4.76
N ILE A 134 -5.03 -17.59 -3.75
CA ILE A 134 -6.01 -16.64 -3.18
C ILE A 134 -6.35 -15.55 -4.20
N ALA A 135 -5.35 -15.01 -4.90
CA ALA A 135 -5.56 -14.04 -5.97
C ALA A 135 -6.51 -14.57 -7.05
N ALA A 136 -6.26 -15.81 -7.53
CA ALA A 136 -7.12 -16.46 -8.52
C ALA A 136 -8.57 -16.65 -8.02
N ALA A 137 -8.75 -17.09 -6.77
CA ALA A 137 -10.09 -17.28 -6.19
C ALA A 137 -10.88 -15.98 -6.05
N ARG A 138 -10.20 -14.85 -5.81
CA ARG A 138 -10.82 -13.52 -5.70
C ARG A 138 -10.92 -12.77 -7.04
N GLY A 139 -10.32 -13.30 -8.10
CA GLY A 139 -10.29 -12.70 -9.44
C GLY A 139 -9.25 -11.59 -9.61
N TRP A 140 -8.25 -11.51 -8.73
CA TRP A 140 -7.14 -10.56 -8.84
C TRP A 140 -6.06 -11.08 -9.79
N THR A 141 -5.37 -10.14 -10.45
CA THR A 141 -4.18 -10.41 -11.26
C THR A 141 -2.97 -10.53 -10.34
N PRO A 142 -2.32 -11.71 -10.22
CA PRO A 142 -1.21 -11.89 -9.28
C PRO A 142 0.11 -11.32 -9.83
N ASP A 143 0.73 -10.43 -9.04
CA ASP A 143 2.10 -9.91 -9.20
C ASP A 143 2.89 -10.34 -7.96
N VAL A 144 3.47 -11.54 -8.01
CA VAL A 144 3.98 -12.27 -6.83
C VAL A 144 5.43 -12.71 -7.03
N ASP A 145 6.31 -12.27 -6.14
CA ASP A 145 7.68 -12.75 -6.05
C ASP A 145 7.71 -14.15 -5.43
N GLU A 146 8.61 -15.00 -5.90
CA GLU A 146 8.73 -16.37 -5.39
C GLU A 146 9.36 -16.40 -3.99
N THR A 147 8.68 -17.09 -3.07
CA THR A 147 9.23 -17.45 -1.76
C THR A 147 10.06 -18.73 -1.89
N LYS A 148 11.10 -18.86 -1.05
CA LYS A 148 12.01 -20.02 -1.11
C LYS A 148 11.47 -21.22 -0.32
N GLU A 149 10.80 -20.97 0.80
CA GLU A 149 10.35 -22.01 1.74
C GLU A 149 9.04 -22.70 1.29
N ILE A 150 9.01 -24.03 1.37
CA ILE A 150 7.79 -24.84 1.31
C ILE A 150 7.36 -25.11 2.74
N VAL A 151 6.20 -24.58 3.13
CA VAL A 151 5.66 -24.78 4.48
C VAL A 151 4.89 -26.09 4.58
N GLU A 152 5.09 -26.83 5.67
CA GLU A 152 4.34 -28.07 5.94
C GLU A 152 2.84 -27.79 6.07
N GLN A 153 2.48 -26.74 6.83
CA GLN A 153 1.10 -26.30 6.99
C GLN A 153 1.01 -24.82 7.37
N GLU A 154 0.13 -24.07 6.70
CA GLU A 154 -0.36 -22.76 7.11
C GLU A 154 -1.87 -22.81 7.26
N SER A 155 -2.39 -22.32 8.39
CA SER A 155 -3.81 -22.35 8.69
C SER A 155 -4.38 -20.94 8.66
N GLN A 156 -5.38 -20.74 7.82
CA GLN A 156 -6.26 -19.58 7.83
C GLN A 156 -7.47 -19.95 8.69
N ALA A 157 -7.55 -19.41 9.91
CA ALA A 157 -8.54 -19.79 10.91
C ALA A 157 -9.46 -18.60 11.24
N GLY A 158 -10.53 -18.43 10.48
CA GLY A 158 -11.47 -17.32 10.66
C GLY A 158 -10.88 -15.96 10.26
N GLU A 159 -9.78 -15.95 9.51
CA GLU A 159 -9.13 -14.73 9.03
C GLU A 159 -9.62 -14.40 7.61
N SER A 160 -9.75 -13.11 7.28
CA SER A 160 -10.02 -12.69 5.90
C SER A 160 -8.82 -13.04 5.00
N ASP A 161 -9.06 -13.18 3.70
CA ASP A 161 -7.97 -13.47 2.76
C ASP A 161 -6.91 -12.38 2.76
N VAL A 162 -7.31 -11.11 2.91
CA VAL A 162 -6.38 -9.98 2.99
C VAL A 162 -5.55 -10.03 4.26
N ASP A 163 -6.16 -10.27 5.41
CA ASP A 163 -5.43 -10.32 6.68
C ASP A 163 -4.47 -11.50 6.72
N PHE A 164 -4.89 -12.64 6.17
CA PHE A 164 -4.04 -13.81 6.03
C PHE A 164 -2.86 -13.53 5.09
N LEU A 165 -3.07 -12.90 3.93
CA LEU A 165 -1.98 -12.51 3.03
C LEU A 165 -1.02 -11.50 3.66
N ARG A 166 -1.53 -10.52 4.42
CA ARG A 166 -0.69 -9.56 5.16
C ARG A 166 0.18 -10.26 6.21
N LYS A 167 -0.38 -11.24 6.91
CA LYS A 167 0.33 -12.08 7.88
C LYS A 167 1.41 -12.92 7.20
N LEU A 168 1.12 -13.52 6.04
CA LEU A 168 2.11 -14.26 5.26
C LEU A 168 3.24 -13.34 4.75
N ALA A 169 2.90 -12.13 4.30
CA ALA A 169 3.88 -11.16 3.83
C ALA A 169 4.85 -10.77 4.96
N ARG A 170 4.33 -10.44 6.14
CA ARG A 170 5.14 -10.12 7.32
C ARG A 170 6.08 -11.25 7.75
N LYS A 171 5.67 -12.52 7.60
CA LYS A 171 6.53 -13.68 7.92
C LYS A 171 7.75 -13.85 7.00
N GLU A 172 7.63 -13.40 5.75
CA GLU A 172 8.67 -13.59 4.72
C GLU A 172 9.49 -12.32 4.45
N ASN A 173 9.23 -11.21 5.18
CA ASN A 173 9.71 -9.86 4.85
C ASN A 173 9.26 -9.41 3.46
N PHE A 174 7.98 -9.62 3.15
CA PHE A 174 7.32 -9.19 1.92
C PHE A 174 6.32 -8.06 2.24
N THR A 175 5.98 -7.29 1.22
CA THR A 175 4.88 -6.33 1.21
C THR A 175 3.70 -6.90 0.45
N PHE A 176 2.49 -6.68 0.99
CA PHE A 176 1.24 -7.04 0.34
C PHE A 176 0.44 -5.77 0.06
N ARG A 177 -0.02 -5.62 -1.19
CA ARG A 177 -0.88 -4.51 -1.60
C ARG A 177 -1.82 -4.95 -2.72
N VAL A 178 -3.03 -4.38 -2.77
CA VAL A 178 -3.92 -4.54 -3.94
C VAL A 178 -4.13 -3.19 -4.57
N LYS A 179 -3.67 -3.00 -5.81
CA LYS A 179 -3.84 -1.76 -6.57
C LYS A 179 -4.75 -2.02 -7.78
N GLY A 180 -5.97 -1.48 -7.74
CA GLY A 180 -6.99 -1.78 -8.74
C GLY A 180 -7.34 -3.27 -8.73
N ASN A 181 -6.98 -3.99 -9.81
CA ASN A 181 -7.15 -5.44 -9.91
C ASN A 181 -5.84 -6.24 -9.76
N VAL A 182 -4.71 -5.56 -9.55
CA VAL A 182 -3.40 -6.22 -9.41
C VAL A 182 -3.10 -6.43 -7.93
N MET A 183 -2.88 -7.68 -7.55
CA MET A 183 -2.45 -8.05 -6.21
C MET A 183 -0.93 -8.19 -6.21
N GLN A 184 -0.25 -7.37 -5.42
CA GLN A 184 1.19 -7.36 -5.25
C GLN A 184 1.59 -8.09 -3.98
N PHE A 185 2.46 -9.09 -4.10
CA PHE A 185 3.10 -9.78 -2.98
C PHE A 185 4.58 -9.87 -3.30
N LYS A 186 5.31 -8.83 -2.92
CA LYS A 186 6.71 -8.61 -3.33
C LYS A 186 7.64 -8.57 -2.15
N LYS A 187 8.92 -8.85 -2.37
CA LYS A 187 9.94 -8.65 -1.33
C LYS A 187 9.88 -7.21 -0.83
N ALA A 188 9.97 -7.02 0.48
CA ALA A 188 10.16 -5.68 1.01
C ALA A 188 11.46 -5.10 0.44
N PRO A 189 11.52 -3.77 0.23
CA PRO A 189 12.77 -3.13 -0.15
C PRO A 189 13.86 -3.50 0.86
N ASP A 190 15.06 -3.74 0.35
CA ASP A 190 16.22 -4.02 1.19
C ASP A 190 16.48 -2.80 2.07
N LEU A 191 16.31 -2.95 3.38
CA LEU A 191 16.49 -1.86 4.34
C LEU A 191 17.98 -1.47 4.45
N ASP A 192 18.89 -2.33 4.02
CA ASP A 192 20.33 -2.04 3.95
C ASP A 192 20.70 -1.28 2.66
N ASP A 193 19.83 -1.32 1.64
CA ASP A 193 19.97 -0.50 0.44
C ASP A 193 19.48 0.94 0.74
N GLN A 194 20.43 1.80 1.09
CA GLN A 194 20.17 3.22 1.33
C GLN A 194 20.07 4.06 0.05
N SER A 195 20.01 3.44 -1.13
CA SER A 195 19.85 4.19 -2.37
C SER A 195 18.48 4.88 -2.39
N PRO A 196 18.44 6.22 -2.55
CA PRO A 196 17.18 6.94 -2.55
C PRO A 196 16.42 6.63 -3.84
N ALA A 197 15.22 6.07 -3.71
CA ALA A 197 14.30 5.90 -4.84
C ALA A 197 13.85 7.25 -5.43
N ALA A 198 13.86 8.31 -4.63
CA ALA A 198 13.62 9.68 -5.05
C ALA A 198 14.32 10.66 -4.11
N VAL A 199 14.85 11.75 -4.66
CA VAL A 199 15.47 12.85 -3.90
C VAL A 199 14.52 14.05 -3.95
N PHE A 200 14.22 14.63 -2.80
CA PHE A 200 13.38 15.81 -2.68
C PHE A 200 14.13 16.93 -1.95
N ASP A 201 14.12 18.12 -2.54
CA ASP A 201 14.71 19.31 -1.95
C ASP A 201 13.66 20.07 -1.12
N TYR A 202 13.97 20.36 0.14
CA TYR A 202 13.11 21.17 1.01
C TYR A 202 13.52 22.64 0.95
N ARG A 203 12.59 23.50 0.51
CA ARG A 203 12.77 24.96 0.35
C ARG A 203 13.89 25.41 -0.59
N ILE A 204 14.46 24.48 -1.34
CA ILE A 204 15.50 24.72 -2.35
C ILE A 204 15.01 24.07 -3.67
N GLY A 205 15.44 24.57 -4.82
CA GLY A 205 15.10 23.98 -6.11
C GLY A 205 13.66 24.27 -6.54
N ASN A 206 12.91 23.24 -6.92
CA ASN A 206 11.55 23.36 -7.47
C ASN A 206 10.45 23.55 -6.42
N HIS A 207 10.82 23.70 -5.13
CA HIS A 207 9.88 23.85 -4.01
C HIS A 207 8.79 22.76 -3.96
N ALA A 208 9.09 21.54 -4.45
CA ALA A 208 8.13 20.44 -4.49
C ALA A 208 7.65 20.03 -3.08
N VAL A 209 8.51 20.18 -2.06
CA VAL A 209 8.15 19.90 -0.66
C VAL A 209 7.71 21.18 0.04
N LYS A 210 6.41 21.29 0.32
CA LYS A 210 5.81 22.43 1.04
C LYS A 210 6.03 22.35 2.56
N SER A 211 5.89 21.16 3.13
CA SER A 211 6.03 20.90 4.57
C SER A 211 6.55 19.50 4.81
N PHE A 212 7.35 19.32 5.87
CA PHE A 212 7.89 18.03 6.29
C PHE A 212 7.89 17.96 7.82
N SER A 213 7.32 16.90 8.37
CA SER A 213 7.13 16.70 9.82
C SER A 213 7.65 15.32 10.25
N PRO A 214 8.98 15.11 10.31
CA PRO A 214 9.54 13.83 10.71
C PRO A 214 9.29 13.59 12.20
N ARG A 215 8.91 12.37 12.56
CA ARG A 215 8.87 11.92 13.96
C ARG A 215 10.04 10.99 14.21
N TYR A 216 10.93 11.38 15.11
CA TYR A 216 11.91 10.47 15.67
C TYR A 216 11.23 9.68 16.80
N ALA A 217 10.87 8.43 16.53
CA ALA A 217 10.47 7.50 17.57
C ALA A 217 11.73 6.76 18.05
N SER A 218 12.19 7.08 19.27
CA SER A 218 13.29 6.37 19.94
C SER A 218 12.77 5.14 20.69
N ASP A 219 11.85 4.39 20.08
CA ASP A 219 11.24 3.24 20.72
C ASP A 219 11.96 1.98 20.25
N GLU A 220 12.92 1.50 21.06
CA GLU A 220 13.53 0.15 21.09
C GLU A 220 13.79 -0.62 19.78
N THR A 221 13.81 0.07 18.63
CA THR A 221 13.93 -0.54 17.31
C THR A 221 15.41 -0.76 17.05
N GLY A 222 15.89 -1.94 17.42
CA GLY A 222 17.31 -2.28 17.37
C GLY A 222 17.77 -3.33 18.37
N LYS A 223 16.88 -3.96 19.14
CA LYS A 223 17.25 -5.13 19.93
C LYS A 223 17.39 -6.34 19.01
N ASP A 224 18.45 -7.11 19.19
CA ASP A 224 18.65 -8.40 18.53
C ASP A 224 17.39 -9.26 18.68
N VAL A 225 16.88 -9.75 17.55
CA VAL A 225 15.74 -10.67 17.58
C VAL A 225 16.30 -12.08 17.61
N GLU A 226 16.23 -12.72 18.78
CA GLU A 226 16.48 -14.14 18.92
C GLU A 226 15.17 -14.91 18.63
N GLY A 227 15.09 -15.53 17.45
CA GLY A 227 14.07 -16.52 17.15
C GLY A 227 14.51 -17.89 17.65
N ALA A 228 13.65 -18.61 18.37
CA ALA A 228 13.87 -20.00 18.72
C ALA A 228 12.71 -20.85 18.18
N ALA A 229 13.04 -21.84 17.36
CA ALA A 229 12.09 -22.82 16.85
C ALA A 229 12.49 -24.22 17.33
N VAL A 230 11.55 -24.98 17.90
CA VAL A 230 11.80 -26.38 18.25
C VAL A 230 11.56 -27.24 17.02
N ASN A 231 12.57 -28.02 16.64
CA ASN A 231 12.40 -29.00 15.58
C ASN A 231 11.56 -30.18 16.10
N ASN A 232 10.34 -30.34 15.59
CA ASN A 232 9.41 -31.37 16.04
C ASN A 232 9.89 -32.82 15.83
N LYS A 233 10.92 -33.06 15.00
CA LYS A 233 11.49 -34.40 14.78
C LYS A 233 12.66 -34.71 15.71
N THR A 234 13.55 -33.75 15.94
CA THR A 234 14.76 -33.96 16.77
C THR A 234 14.58 -33.50 18.22
N LYS A 235 13.50 -32.76 18.52
CA LYS A 235 13.25 -32.06 19.80
C LYS A 235 14.35 -31.04 20.17
N GLU A 236 15.24 -30.72 19.25
CA GLU A 236 16.30 -29.74 19.45
C GLU A 236 15.79 -28.32 19.19
N ILE A 237 16.34 -27.35 19.92
CA ILE A 237 16.03 -25.93 19.77
C ILE A 237 16.96 -25.36 18.70
N VAL A 238 16.39 -24.97 17.57
CA VAL A 238 17.10 -24.19 16.55
C VAL A 238 16.97 -22.72 16.92
N LYS A 239 18.10 -22.09 17.26
CA LYS A 239 18.17 -20.64 17.53
C LYS A 239 18.65 -19.92 16.28
N THR A 240 17.90 -18.90 15.86
CA THR A 240 18.28 -17.96 14.80
C THR A 240 18.44 -16.60 15.43
N LYS A 241 19.61 -15.98 15.26
CA LYS A 241 19.84 -14.58 15.62
C LYS A 241 19.78 -13.74 14.36
N ALA A 242 18.88 -12.77 14.33
CA ALA A 242 18.96 -11.65 13.41
C ALA A 242 19.56 -10.47 14.20
N ALA A 243 20.79 -10.09 13.87
CA ALA A 243 21.38 -8.87 14.40
C ALA A 243 20.65 -7.68 13.77
N ALA A 244 20.26 -6.71 14.58
CA ALA A 244 19.64 -5.50 14.04
C ALA A 244 20.68 -4.69 13.25
N SER A 245 20.40 -4.34 12.00
CA SER A 245 21.12 -3.24 11.36
C SER A 245 20.60 -1.94 11.97
N VAL A 246 21.34 -1.40 12.94
CA VAL A 246 21.09 -0.05 13.41
C VAL A 246 21.37 0.88 12.22
N ALA A 247 20.33 1.52 11.68
CA ALA A 247 20.51 2.68 10.83
C ALA A 247 21.30 3.71 11.66
N LYS A 248 22.62 3.78 11.44
CA LYS A 248 23.48 4.75 12.11
C LYS A 248 22.94 6.15 11.81
N PRO A 249 22.84 7.05 12.80
CA PRO A 249 22.46 8.42 12.54
C PRO A 249 23.42 9.01 11.49
N GLN A 250 22.86 9.59 10.45
CA GLN A 250 23.58 10.21 9.35
C GLN A 250 24.40 11.39 9.93
N GLY A 251 25.73 11.20 10.08
CA GLY A 251 26.63 12.23 10.61
C GLY A 251 27.86 11.76 11.39
N ALA A 252 27.97 10.49 11.78
CA ALA A 252 29.19 9.99 12.42
C ALA A 252 30.27 9.64 11.38
N ARG A 253 31.38 10.39 11.36
CA ARG A 253 32.56 10.05 10.55
C ARG A 253 33.19 8.77 11.07
N ASP A 254 33.33 7.77 10.20
CA ASP A 254 34.02 6.50 10.46
C ASP A 254 35.51 6.76 10.74
N ILE A 255 35.96 6.33 11.91
CA ILE A 255 37.35 5.94 12.16
C ILE A 255 37.27 4.59 12.87
N GLY A 256 37.38 3.51 12.12
CA GLY A 256 37.39 2.15 12.68
C GLY A 256 37.10 1.08 11.63
N GLU A 257 38.05 0.16 11.46
CA GLU A 257 38.08 -0.89 10.44
C GLU A 257 36.76 -1.66 10.26
N VAL A 258 36.30 -1.72 9.00
CA VAL A 258 35.24 -2.63 8.57
C VAL A 258 35.79 -4.06 8.57
N ASN A 259 35.48 -4.82 9.62
CA ASN A 259 35.78 -6.25 9.67
C ASN A 259 34.77 -6.98 8.77
N ARG A 260 35.19 -7.24 7.52
CA ARG A 260 34.40 -7.97 6.52
C ARG A 260 34.38 -9.46 6.85
N ASN A 261 33.38 -9.93 7.60
CA ASN A 261 33.04 -11.35 7.62
C ASN A 261 31.83 -11.61 6.72
N LYS A 262 32.07 -12.32 5.62
CA LYS A 262 31.03 -12.94 4.78
C LYS A 262 30.19 -13.87 5.66
N SER A 263 28.93 -13.52 5.92
CA SER A 263 27.94 -14.48 6.42
C SER A 263 27.41 -15.29 5.24
N GLU A 264 28.13 -16.33 4.85
CA GLU A 264 27.54 -17.42 4.07
C GLU A 264 26.47 -18.08 4.95
N THR A 265 25.21 -17.90 4.55
CA THR A 265 24.08 -18.48 5.26
C THR A 265 23.92 -19.93 4.81
N LEU A 266 24.59 -20.85 5.50
CA LEU A 266 24.43 -22.29 5.28
C LEU A 266 23.17 -22.79 5.99
N TYR A 267 22.18 -23.28 5.23
CA TYR A 267 21.03 -24.01 5.78
C TYR A 267 20.83 -25.40 5.14
N SER A 268 20.21 -26.27 5.93
CA SER A 268 20.31 -27.74 5.94
C SER A 268 19.86 -28.51 4.69
N SER A 269 19.52 -27.87 3.57
CA SER A 269 19.21 -28.56 2.31
C SER A 269 20.44 -28.83 1.44
N GLU A 270 21.62 -28.32 1.81
CA GLU A 270 22.87 -28.53 1.04
C GLU A 270 23.71 -29.73 1.52
N LYS A 271 23.22 -30.53 2.48
CA LYS A 271 23.98 -31.68 3.01
C LYS A 271 23.82 -32.99 2.23
N GLU A 272 22.97 -33.06 1.21
CA GLU A 272 22.76 -34.32 0.46
C GLU A 272 23.61 -34.49 -0.80
N THR A 273 24.34 -33.48 -1.26
CA THR A 273 25.23 -33.61 -2.44
C THR A 273 26.73 -33.61 -2.13
N ALA A 274 27.14 -33.41 -0.87
CA ALA A 274 28.56 -33.41 -0.46
C ALA A 274 29.04 -34.72 0.21
N ARG A 275 28.28 -35.82 0.10
CA ARG A 275 28.66 -37.16 0.60
C ARG A 275 28.85 -38.18 -0.54
N LYS A 276 29.45 -37.77 -1.66
CA LYS A 276 30.13 -38.67 -2.61
C LYS A 276 31.25 -37.91 -3.33
N SER A 277 32.36 -37.71 -2.63
CA SER A 277 33.71 -37.53 -3.19
C SER A 277 34.71 -37.61 -2.05
#